data_AF-A0A2T0LAQ9-F1
#
_entry.id   AF-A0A2T0LAQ9-F1
#
_cell.length_a   1.000
_cell.length_b   1.000
_cell.length_c   1.000
_cell.angle_alpha   90.00
_cell.angle_beta   90.00
_cell.angle_gamma   90.00
#
_symmetry.space_group_name_H-M   'P 1'
#
loop_
_entity.id
_entity.type
_entity.pdbx_description
1 polymer ?
#
loop_
_entity_poly.entity_id
_entity_poly.type
_entity_poly.pdbx_seq_one_letter_code
_entity_poly.pdbx_strand_id
1 'polypeptide(L)'
;MITPLTPLDWKRRAVKYYPEKVAVIDGEKRLTYKQFDERVNRLSNALLSAGIGKGDHVALIMTNTHQMLERHRTDRRGGRSGELSAVRR
;
A
#
# COMPACT_ATOMS: atom_id res chain seq x y z
N MET A 1 25.71 0.23 -8.56
CA MET A 1 24.50 0.70 -9.27
C MET A 1 23.60 1.40 -8.25
N ILE A 2 23.50 2.73 -8.30
CA ILE A 2 22.63 3.51 -7.39
C ILE A 2 21.22 3.50 -8.00
N THR A 3 20.31 2.69 -7.47
CA THR A 3 18.90 2.72 -7.91
C THR A 3 18.17 3.84 -7.18
N PRO A 4 17.52 4.79 -7.89
CA PRO A 4 16.82 5.91 -7.27
C PRO A 4 15.71 5.41 -6.34
N LEU A 5 15.55 6.08 -5.19
CA LEU A 5 14.44 5.81 -4.28
C LEU A 5 13.20 6.48 -4.86
N THR A 6 12.32 5.69 -5.46
CA THR A 6 11.04 6.21 -5.96
C THR A 6 10.00 6.19 -4.81
N PRO A 7 9.02 7.12 -4.82
CA PRO A 7 7.85 7.04 -3.93
C PRO A 7 7.03 5.76 -4.12
N LEU A 8 7.30 4.99 -5.17
CA LEU A 8 6.69 3.69 -5.40
C LEU A 8 7.49 2.60 -4.67
N ASP A 9 8.83 2.62 -4.74
CA ASP A 9 9.69 1.54 -4.24
C ASP A 9 10.12 1.66 -2.77
N TRP A 10 9.92 2.82 -2.15
CA TRP A 10 10.44 3.08 -0.79
C TRP A 10 9.96 2.06 0.24
N LYS A 11 8.69 1.66 0.21
CA LYS A 11 8.12 0.67 1.14
C LYS A 11 8.86 -0.66 1.05
N ARG A 12 9.09 -1.16 -0.18
CA ARG A 12 9.79 -2.43 -0.42
C ARG A 12 11.21 -2.38 0.15
N ARG A 13 11.91 -1.26 -0.01
CA ARG A 13 13.24 -1.06 0.59
C ARG A 13 13.15 -0.99 2.11
N ALA A 14 12.21 -0.25 2.66
CA ALA A 14 12.04 -0.10 4.10
C ALA A 14 11.73 -1.44 4.79
N VAL A 15 10.84 -2.26 4.21
CA VAL A 15 10.55 -3.61 4.71
C VAL A 15 11.78 -4.51 4.67
N LYS A 16 12.60 -4.40 3.61
CA LYS A 16 13.82 -5.22 3.46
C LYS A 16 14.89 -4.88 4.50
N TYR A 17 15.15 -3.59 4.72
CA TYR A 17 16.28 -3.14 5.54
C TYR A 17 15.88 -2.82 6.98
N TYR A 18 14.63 -2.46 7.23
CA TYR A 18 14.14 -1.97 8.52
C TYR A 18 12.77 -2.58 8.89
N PRO A 19 12.58 -3.91 8.84
CA PRO A 19 11.28 -4.53 9.02
C PRO A 19 10.64 -4.24 10.39
N GLU A 20 11.45 -4.12 11.44
CA GLU A 20 11.00 -3.92 12.82
C GLU A 20 10.88 -2.44 13.21
N LYS A 21 11.34 -1.51 12.36
CA LYS A 21 11.17 -0.08 12.65
C LYS A 21 9.70 0.31 12.50
N VAL A 22 9.28 1.24 13.36
CA VAL A 22 7.95 1.84 13.30
C VAL A 22 7.81 2.64 12.00
N ALA A 23 6.79 2.31 11.22
CA ALA A 23 6.48 2.91 9.91
C ALA A 23 5.32 3.90 10.00
N VAL A 24 4.29 3.56 10.79
CA VAL A 24 3.07 4.35 10.92
C VAL A 24 2.72 4.50 12.40
N ILE A 25 2.40 5.73 12.79
CA ILE A 25 1.88 6.08 14.11
C ILE A 25 0.53 6.76 13.87
N ASP A 26 -0.54 6.16 14.38
CA ASP A 26 -1.92 6.64 14.26
C ASP A 26 -2.56 6.62 15.65
N GLY A 27 -2.44 7.73 16.37
CA GLY A 27 -2.75 7.82 17.79
C GLY A 27 -1.91 6.84 18.60
N GLU A 28 -2.57 5.94 19.34
CA GLU A 28 -1.92 4.88 20.13
C GLU A 28 -1.42 3.71 19.27
N LYS A 29 -1.92 3.58 18.03
CA LYS A 29 -1.52 2.47 17.16
C LYS A 29 -0.16 2.76 16.55
N ARG A 30 0.75 1.81 16.74
CA ARG A 30 2.08 1.81 16.13
C ARG A 30 2.22 0.56 15.28
N LEU A 31 2.54 0.73 14.01
CA LEU A 31 2.76 -0.37 13.07
C LEU A 31 4.21 -0.36 12.61
N THR A 32 4.87 -1.52 12.66
CA THR A 32 6.17 -1.71 12.04
C THR A 32 6.06 -1.78 10.52
N TYR A 33 7.17 -1.59 9.80
CA TYR A 33 7.19 -1.76 8.35
C TYR A 33 6.70 -3.15 7.91
N LYS A 34 7.05 -4.20 8.65
CA LYS A 34 6.57 -5.57 8.40
C LYS A 34 5.06 -5.68 8.57
N GLN A 35 4.52 -5.21 9.70
CA GLN A 35 3.08 -5.26 9.97
C GLN A 35 2.28 -4.44 8.97
N PHE A 36 2.80 -3.27 8.60
CA PHE A 36 2.20 -2.42 7.59
C PHE A 36 2.16 -3.12 6.22
N ASP A 37 3.25 -3.76 5.80
CA ASP A 37 3.30 -4.49 4.52
C ASP A 37 2.35 -5.69 4.49
N GLU A 38 2.26 -6.45 5.60
CA GLU A 38 1.30 -7.55 5.73
C GLU A 38 -0.16 -7.07 5.57
N ARG A 39 -0.51 -5.91 6.13
CA ARG A 39 -1.85 -5.31 6.00
C ARG A 39 -2.14 -4.91 4.56
N VAL A 40 -1.19 -4.22 3.90
CA VAL A 40 -1.29 -3.86 2.47
C VAL A 40 -1.47 -5.12 1.60
N ASN A 41 -0.73 -6.18 1.90
CA ASN A 41 -0.82 -7.46 1.17
C ASN A 41 -2.17 -8.14 1.39
N ARG A 42 -2.73 -8.10 2.61
CA ARG A 42 -4.09 -8.62 2.86
C ARG A 42 -5.15 -7.86 2.07
N LEU A 43 -5.13 -6.53 2.09
CA LEU A 43 -6.05 -5.72 1.29
C LEU A 43 -5.91 -6.02 -0.20
N SER A 44 -4.67 -6.10 -0.67
CA SER A 44 -4.32 -6.44 -2.05
C SER A 44 -4.87 -7.79 -2.51
N ASN A 45 -4.80 -8.82 -1.65
CA ASN A 45 -5.32 -10.15 -1.94
C ASN A 45 -6.85 -10.19 -1.88
N ALA A 46 -7.48 -9.43 -0.98
CA ALA A 46 -8.92 -9.31 -0.92
C ALA A 46 -9.48 -8.66 -2.20
N LEU A 47 -8.85 -7.59 -2.69
CA LEU A 47 -9.24 -6.96 -3.96
C LEU A 47 -9.10 -7.91 -5.15
N LEU A 48 -8.00 -8.67 -5.22
CA LEU A 48 -7.81 -9.70 -6.25
C LEU A 48 -8.89 -10.78 -6.16
N SER A 49 -9.25 -11.20 -4.95
CA SER A 49 -10.30 -12.22 -4.74
C SER A 49 -11.70 -11.71 -5.10
N ALA A 50 -11.92 -10.39 -5.02
CA ALA A 50 -13.13 -9.72 -5.50
C ALA A 50 -13.17 -9.53 -7.03
N GLY A 51 -12.18 -10.06 -7.76
CA GLY A 51 -12.10 -10.01 -9.22
C GLY A 51 -11.51 -8.72 -9.79
N ILE A 52 -10.89 -7.88 -8.96
CA ILE A 52 -10.30 -6.61 -9.39
C ILE A 52 -8.88 -6.85 -9.91
N GLY A 53 -8.65 -6.51 -11.17
CA GLY A 53 -7.41 -6.74 -11.90
C GLY A 53 -6.59 -5.48 -12.15
N LYS A 54 -5.54 -5.65 -12.96
CA LYS A 54 -4.68 -4.54 -13.40
C LYS A 54 -5.45 -3.68 -14.40
N GLY A 55 -5.53 -2.37 -14.14
CA GLY A 55 -6.26 -1.42 -14.99
C GLY A 55 -7.67 -1.13 -14.48
N ASP A 56 -8.17 -1.94 -13.55
CA ASP A 56 -9.43 -1.65 -12.88
C ASP A 56 -9.24 -0.52 -11.87
N HIS A 57 -10.22 0.38 -11.86
CA HIS A 57 -10.25 1.45 -10.90
C HIS A 57 -11.10 1.05 -9.68
N VAL A 58 -10.67 1.46 -8.49
CA VAL A 58 -11.37 1.19 -7.23
C VAL A 58 -11.45 2.48 -6.46
N ALA A 59 -12.64 2.95 -6.09
CA ALA A 59 -12.76 4.06 -5.15
C ALA A 59 -12.54 3.57 -3.71
N LEU A 60 -11.77 4.32 -2.94
CA LEU A 60 -11.61 4.10 -1.50
C LEU A 60 -12.06 5.36 -0.76
N ILE A 61 -13.07 5.22 0.11
CA ILE A 61 -13.51 6.29 1.00
C ILE A 61 -13.06 5.90 2.40
N MET A 62 -12.04 6.60 2.91
CA MET A 62 -11.42 6.32 4.20
C MET A 62 -11.04 7.64 4.88
N THR A 63 -10.97 7.61 6.21
CA THR A 63 -10.40 8.72 6.99
C THR A 63 -8.89 8.80 6.78
N ASN A 64 -8.28 9.95 7.07
CA ASN A 64 -6.82 10.15 6.98
C ASN A 64 -6.08 9.45 8.14
N THR A 65 -6.21 8.13 8.19
CA THR A 65 -5.65 7.21 9.21
C THR A 65 -4.69 6.23 8.54
N HIS A 66 -4.09 5.32 9.31
CA HIS A 66 -3.22 4.27 8.76
C HIS A 66 -3.87 3.47 7.61
N GLN A 67 -5.20 3.33 7.61
CA GLN A 67 -5.95 2.64 6.55
C GLN A 67 -5.80 3.34 5.20
N MET A 68 -5.74 4.69 5.18
CA MET A 68 -5.46 5.46 3.97
C MET A 68 -4.09 5.15 3.39
N LEU A 69 -3.10 4.86 4.23
CA LEU A 69 -1.76 4.48 3.78
C LEU A 69 -1.74 3.07 3.18
N GLU A 70 -2.65 2.18 3.60
CA GLU A 70 -2.73 0.82 3.08
C GLU A 70 -3.10 0.77 1.58
N ARG A 71 -3.71 1.84 1.06
CA ARG A 71 -3.96 2.00 -0.38
C ARG A 71 -2.69 1.99 -1.22
N HIS A 72 -1.55 2.36 -0.62
CA HIS A 72 -0.28 2.46 -1.31
C HIS A 72 0.27 1.07 -1.58
N ARG A 73 -0.30 0.43 -2.60
CA ARG A 73 0.25 -0.78 -3.16
C ARG A 73 1.49 -0.39 -3.97
N THR A 74 2.66 -0.58 -3.36
CA THR A 74 3.92 -0.67 -4.12
C THR A 74 3.84 -1.89 -5.02
N ASP A 75 3.37 -1.68 -6.25
CA ASP A 75 3.22 -2.75 -7.22
C ASP A 75 4.59 -3.30 -7.62
N ARG A 76 4.68 -4.63 -7.71
CA ARG A 76 5.83 -5.37 -8.24
C ARG A 76 5.86 -5.32 -9.78
N ARG A 77 4.78 -4.84 -10.44
CA ARG A 77 4.56 -4.85 -11.91
C ARG A 77 3.91 -3.58 -12.50
N GLY A 78 4.41 -2.39 -12.13
CA GLY A 78 4.25 -1.17 -12.93
C GLY A 78 2.83 -0.63 -13.17
N GLY A 79 1.88 -0.82 -12.25
CA GLY A 79 0.61 -0.09 -12.21
C GLY A 79 0.82 1.32 -11.65
N ARG A 80 0.40 2.35 -12.41
CA ARG A 80 0.53 3.75 -12.00
C ARG A 80 -0.28 4.00 -10.73
N SER A 81 0.41 4.34 -9.65
CA SER A 81 -0.19 4.85 -8.42
C SER A 81 -0.62 6.30 -8.62
N GLY A 82 -1.66 6.50 -9.40
CA GLY A 82 -2.32 7.78 -9.60
C GLY A 82 -3.79 7.50 -9.86
N GLU A 83 -4.65 7.99 -8.96
CA GLU A 83 -6.11 8.02 -9.12
C GLU A 83 -6.83 6.67 -9.09
N LEU A 84 -6.99 6.18 -7.86
CA LEU A 84 -8.02 5.23 -7.48
C LEU A 84 -9.39 5.95 -7.48
N SER A 85 -10.09 5.93 -8.61
CA SER A 85 -11.47 6.38 -8.75
C SER A 85 -12.30 5.42 -9.60
N ALA A 86 -13.18 4.63 -8.97
CA ALA A 86 -14.40 4.17 -9.64
C ALA A 86 -15.52 3.87 -8.63
N VAL A 87 -16.62 4.57 -8.89
CA VAL A 87 -18.00 4.16 -8.61
C VAL A 87 -18.31 2.94 -9.47
N ARG A 88 -18.82 1.86 -8.87
CA ARG A 88 -19.43 0.76 -9.62
C ARG A 88 -20.95 0.89 -9.48
N ARG A 89 -21.63 1.22 -10.59
CA ARG A 89 -23.05 0.91 -10.78
C ARG A 89 -23.21 -0.58 -11.05
#